data_AF-A0A2U1N271-F1
#
_entry.id   AF-A0A2U1N271-F1
#
_cell.length_a   1.000
_cell.length_b   1.000
_cell.length_c   1.000
_cell.angle_alpha   90.00
_cell.angle_beta   90.00
_cell.angle_gamma   90.00
#
_symmetry.space_group_name_H-M   'P 1'
#
loop_
_entity.id
_entity.type
_entity.pdbx_description
1 polymer ?
#
loop_
_entity_poly.entity_id
_entity_poly.type
_entity_poly.pdbx_seq_one_letter_code
_entity_poly.pdbx_strand_id
1 'polypeptide(L)'
;MSNQLYSYDMGFGGAGLIMSYPLAKLVQKNIEDCFRRHSYSHGADLLLMTCVNDFGVSLTAHQGLHQIYENIIPRSTLKTPLETFLPWAWDPNSSLLYIFTTRPLSNDSCATPHMFSFDSIKKINDNEVQTNYVRAASRELPTCGVAGNHSADSVSRIEVLSPLTKPNQNGRTECCDVVEITDGMEIAKIKLRDCKDDELIA
;
A
#
# COMPACT_ATOMS: atom_id res chain seq x y z
N MET A 1 -4.65 -12.25 20.28
CA MET A 1 -3.40 -11.80 20.92
C MET A 1 -2.83 -10.50 20.34
N SER A 2 -2.98 -10.13 19.06
CA SER A 2 -2.30 -8.94 18.53
C SER A 2 -2.70 -7.63 19.23
N ASN A 3 -4.00 -7.35 19.38
CA ASN A 3 -4.50 -6.20 20.16
C ASN A 3 -4.19 -6.24 21.67
N GLN A 4 -3.87 -7.42 22.21
CA GLN A 4 -3.57 -7.60 23.64
C GLN A 4 -2.08 -7.54 23.95
N LEU A 5 -1.22 -7.78 22.94
CA LEU A 5 0.24 -7.84 23.06
C LEU A 5 0.96 -6.70 22.35
N TYR A 6 0.32 -6.05 21.38
CA TYR A 6 0.86 -4.98 20.54
C TYR A 6 -0.05 -3.74 20.60
N SER A 7 0.51 -2.57 20.26
CA SER A 7 -0.22 -1.29 20.25
C SER A 7 -1.26 -1.24 19.13
N TYR A 8 -2.30 -0.44 19.34
CA TYR A 8 -3.14 0.06 18.25
C TYR A 8 -2.30 0.97 17.34
N ASP A 9 -2.65 1.05 16.05
CA ASP A 9 -1.99 1.91 15.06
C ASP A 9 -0.48 1.64 14.88
N MET A 10 -0.12 0.43 14.46
CA MET A 10 1.25 0.08 14.03
C MET A 10 1.28 -0.52 12.62
N GLY A 11 2.39 -0.32 11.90
CA GLY A 11 2.70 -1.11 10.71
C GLY A 11 3.17 -2.49 11.16
N PHE A 12 2.41 -3.55 10.87
CA PHE A 12 2.77 -4.92 11.28
C PHE A 12 3.73 -5.55 10.27
N GLY A 13 4.58 -6.45 10.76
CA GLY A 13 5.52 -7.22 9.97
C GLY A 13 4.79 -7.98 8.87
N GLY A 14 5.05 -7.55 7.63
CA GLY A 14 4.40 -8.04 6.42
C GLY A 14 3.49 -7.02 5.74
N ALA A 15 2.87 -6.08 6.47
CA ALA A 15 2.06 -5.01 5.87
C ALA A 15 2.90 -3.96 5.14
N GLY A 16 4.20 -3.93 5.46
CA GLY A 16 5.11 -2.89 4.98
C GLY A 16 4.89 -1.57 5.71
N LEU A 17 5.92 -0.75 5.71
CA LEU A 17 5.89 0.60 6.28
C LEU A 17 6.66 1.54 5.37
N ILE A 18 6.20 2.77 5.28
CA ILE A 18 6.82 3.82 4.46
C ILE A 18 7.25 4.94 5.40
N MET A 19 8.51 5.36 5.27
CA MET A 19 9.07 6.49 6.00
C MET A 19 9.62 7.50 5.01
N SER A 20 9.49 8.79 5.35
CA SER A 20 10.19 9.83 4.59
C SER A 20 11.70 9.65 4.75
N TYR A 21 12.48 10.06 3.74
CA TYR A 21 13.94 9.94 3.79
C TYR A 21 14.56 10.61 5.05
N PRO A 22 14.15 11.82 5.48
CA PRO A 22 14.65 12.42 6.71
C PRO A 22 14.36 11.57 7.94
N LEU A 23 13.16 10.98 8.03
CA LEU A 23 12.80 10.10 9.14
C LEU A 23 13.61 8.80 9.11
N ALA A 24 13.77 8.17 7.95
CA ALA A 24 14.58 6.97 7.79
C ALA A 24 16.04 7.21 8.21
N LYS A 25 16.62 8.36 7.81
CA LYS A 25 17.97 8.76 8.23
C LYS A 25 18.06 9.02 9.74
N LEU A 26 17.02 9.61 10.35
CA LEU A 26 16.94 9.84 11.78
C LEU A 26 16.86 8.51 12.56
N VAL A 27 16.00 7.60 12.12
CA VAL A 27 15.88 6.24 12.67
C VAL A 27 17.24 5.55 12.58
N GLN A 28 17.85 5.48 11.40
CA GLN A 28 19.16 4.83 11.20
C GLN A 28 20.23 5.35 12.18
N LYS A 29 20.27 6.67 12.41
CA LYS A 29 21.26 7.29 13.29
C LYS A 29 21.05 6.96 14.78
N ASN A 30 19.81 6.74 15.21
CA ASN A 30 19.44 6.64 16.63
C ASN A 30 18.87 5.27 17.03
N ILE A 31 18.87 4.29 16.12
CA ILE A 31 18.22 3.00 16.34
C ILE A 31 18.86 2.21 17.51
N GLU A 32 20.17 2.31 17.70
CA GLU A 32 20.86 1.64 18.81
C GLU A 32 20.46 2.21 20.17
N ASP A 33 20.29 3.54 20.27
CA ASP A 33 19.82 4.18 21.49
C ASP A 33 18.39 3.76 21.80
N CYS A 34 17.53 3.74 20.77
CA CYS A 34 16.17 3.23 20.91
C CYS A 34 16.14 1.77 21.40
N PHE A 35 16.99 0.90 20.86
CA PHE A 35 17.08 -0.50 21.31
C PHE A 35 17.48 -0.61 22.78
N ARG A 36 18.33 0.28 23.28
CA ARG A 36 18.68 0.32 24.72
C ARG A 36 17.49 0.77 25.57
N ARG A 37 16.80 1.84 25.15
CA ARG A 37 15.62 2.39 25.85
C ARG A 37 14.44 1.41 25.88
N HIS A 38 14.25 0.66 24.81
CA HIS A 38 13.13 -0.27 24.62
C HIS A 38 13.59 -1.74 24.55
N SER A 39 14.59 -2.10 25.35
CA SER A 39 15.17 -3.45 25.40
C SER A 39 14.18 -4.56 25.80
N TYR A 40 13.03 -4.19 26.37
CA TYR A 40 11.93 -5.09 26.73
C TYR A 40 10.91 -5.29 25.60
N SER A 41 11.01 -4.55 24.48
CA SER A 41 10.05 -4.68 23.37
C SER A 41 10.28 -5.97 22.59
N HIS A 42 9.23 -6.76 22.44
CA HIS A 42 9.28 -8.02 21.70
C HIS A 42 8.73 -7.80 20.29
N GLY A 43 9.58 -7.91 19.26
CA GLY A 43 9.20 -7.81 17.85
C GLY A 43 9.74 -6.56 17.16
N ALA A 44 10.28 -6.75 15.95
CA ALA A 44 10.95 -5.68 15.20
C ALA A 44 10.02 -4.50 14.88
N ASP A 45 8.76 -4.77 14.53
CA ASP A 45 7.81 -3.74 14.12
C ASP A 45 7.33 -2.90 15.30
N LEU A 46 7.07 -3.53 16.45
CA LEU A 46 6.73 -2.83 17.70
C LEU A 46 7.88 -1.92 18.13
N LEU A 47 9.11 -2.45 18.07
CA LEU A 47 10.31 -1.70 18.42
C LEU A 47 10.50 -0.50 17.48
N LEU A 48 10.41 -0.71 16.16
CA LEU A 48 10.54 0.34 15.17
C LEU A 48 9.45 1.41 15.33
N MET A 49 8.19 1.02 15.55
CA MET A 49 7.09 1.96 15.81
C MET A 49 7.36 2.79 17.07
N THR A 50 7.81 2.15 18.14
CA THR A 50 8.14 2.83 19.39
C THR A 50 9.26 3.85 19.17
N CYS A 51 10.31 3.48 18.44
CA CYS A 51 11.40 4.39 18.08
C CYS A 51 10.90 5.60 17.26
N VAL A 52 10.01 5.37 16.29
CA VAL A 52 9.44 6.43 15.45
C VAL A 52 8.58 7.39 16.28
N ASN A 53 7.80 6.84 17.22
CA ASN A 53 7.00 7.63 18.16
C ASN A 53 7.85 8.50 19.09
N ASP A 54 9.05 8.04 19.51
CA ASP A 54 9.98 8.86 20.31
C ASP A 54 10.45 10.12 19.57
N PHE A 55 10.47 10.09 18.24
CA PHE A 55 10.77 11.26 17.42
C PHE A 55 9.56 12.21 17.26
N GLY A 56 8.42 11.89 17.88
CA GLY A 56 7.19 12.68 17.81
C GLY A 56 6.45 12.55 16.47
N VAL A 57 6.74 11.50 15.69
CA VAL A 57 6.06 11.24 14.41
C VAL A 57 4.88 10.30 14.64
N SER A 58 3.68 10.70 14.23
CA SER A 58 2.49 9.87 14.30
C SER A 58 2.37 8.92 13.10
N LEU A 59 1.77 7.74 13.33
CA LEU A 59 1.40 6.84 12.23
C LEU A 59 0.30 7.47 11.38
N THR A 60 0.44 7.34 10.06
CA THR A 60 -0.67 7.52 9.11
C THR A 60 -0.98 6.16 8.47
N ALA A 61 -2.18 5.64 8.70
CA ALA A 61 -2.60 4.37 8.11
C ALA A 61 -2.93 4.56 6.62
N HIS A 62 -2.28 3.78 5.77
CA HIS A 62 -2.59 3.69 4.33
C HIS A 62 -3.24 2.35 4.03
N GLN A 63 -4.48 2.38 3.52
CA GLN A 63 -5.27 1.17 3.20
C GLN A 63 -5.13 0.86 1.72
N GLY A 64 -4.52 -0.29 1.39
CA GLY A 64 -4.35 -0.76 0.01
C GLY A 64 -3.27 -0.01 -0.75
N LEU A 65 -2.07 -0.59 -0.82
CA LEU A 65 -0.97 -0.06 -1.62
C LEU A 65 -0.83 -0.88 -2.90
N HIS A 66 -0.81 -0.21 -4.05
CA HIS A 66 -0.36 -0.77 -5.34
C HIS A 66 -1.15 -2.00 -5.83
N GLN A 67 -2.48 -1.92 -5.75
CA GLN A 67 -3.40 -2.96 -6.23
C GLN A 67 -4.19 -2.45 -7.44
N ILE A 68 -4.31 -3.28 -8.49
CA ILE A 68 -5.24 -3.06 -9.61
C ILE A 68 -6.31 -4.14 -9.58
N TYR A 69 -7.58 -3.77 -9.70
CA TYR A 69 -8.70 -4.70 -9.78
C TYR A 69 -9.26 -4.73 -11.21
N GLU A 70 -9.68 -5.91 -11.64
CA GLU A 70 -10.33 -6.11 -12.95
C GLU A 70 -11.79 -5.60 -12.97
N ASN A 71 -12.37 -5.36 -11.78
CA ASN A 71 -13.70 -4.81 -11.61
C ASN A 71 -13.64 -3.56 -10.72
N ILE A 72 -14.63 -2.68 -10.84
CA ILE A 72 -14.77 -1.52 -9.97
C ILE A 72 -15.19 -2.01 -8.58
N ILE A 73 -14.27 -1.93 -7.63
CA ILE A 73 -14.52 -2.28 -6.22
C ILE A 73 -14.86 -1.01 -5.44
N PRO A 74 -15.99 -0.97 -4.72
CA PRO A 74 -16.34 0.19 -3.91
C PRO A 74 -15.27 0.51 -2.85
N ARG A 75 -15.05 1.80 -2.59
CA ARG A 75 -14.12 2.30 -1.58
C ARG A 75 -14.44 1.75 -0.19
N SER A 76 -15.71 1.55 0.14
CA SER A 76 -16.12 0.92 1.41
C SER A 76 -15.50 -0.47 1.59
N THR A 77 -15.38 -1.24 0.51
CA THR A 77 -14.74 -2.56 0.49
C THR A 77 -13.22 -2.44 0.48
N LEU A 78 -12.65 -1.51 -0.29
CA LEU A 78 -11.20 -1.32 -0.38
C LEU A 78 -10.58 -0.79 0.93
N LYS A 79 -11.36 -0.12 1.78
CA LYS A 79 -10.95 0.27 3.14
C LYS A 79 -10.61 -0.93 4.02
N THR A 80 -11.18 -2.10 3.71
CA THR A 80 -10.90 -3.35 4.42
C THR A 80 -9.79 -4.10 3.66
N PRO A 81 -8.57 -4.17 4.21
CA PRO A 81 -7.45 -4.81 3.54
C PRO A 81 -7.65 -6.33 3.41
N LEU A 82 -7.03 -6.92 2.38
CA LEU A 82 -6.96 -8.37 2.21
C LEU A 82 -6.12 -8.99 3.34
N GLU A 83 -6.54 -10.17 3.79
CA GLU A 83 -5.82 -10.95 4.80
C GLU A 83 -4.60 -11.64 4.18
N THR A 84 -3.50 -10.91 4.07
CA THR A 84 -2.23 -11.42 3.51
C THR A 84 -1.27 -11.98 4.56
N PHE A 85 -1.64 -11.95 5.84
CA PHE A 85 -0.79 -12.37 6.96
C PHE A 85 -1.30 -13.65 7.61
N LEU A 86 -0.43 -14.65 7.71
CA LEU A 86 -0.71 -15.85 8.50
C LEU A 86 -0.19 -15.68 9.92
N PRO A 87 -0.93 -16.16 10.94
CA PRO A 87 -0.44 -16.16 12.31
C PRO A 87 0.77 -17.10 12.44
N TRP A 88 1.77 -16.65 13.20
CA TRP A 88 2.97 -17.42 13.52
C TRP A 88 2.70 -18.66 14.39
N ALA A 89 1.66 -18.61 15.23
CA ALA A 89 1.19 -19.72 16.02
C ALA A 89 -0.26 -20.04 15.61
N TRP A 90 -0.44 -21.21 15.00
CA TRP A 90 -1.76 -21.69 14.60
C TRP A 90 -2.46 -22.27 15.82
N ASP A 91 -3.43 -21.54 16.36
CA ASP A 91 -4.32 -22.02 17.42
C ASP A 91 -5.76 -21.97 16.89
N PRO A 92 -6.45 -23.11 16.72
CA PRO A 92 -7.82 -23.15 16.22
C PRO A 92 -8.85 -22.47 17.15
N ASN A 93 -8.50 -22.23 18.43
CA ASN A 93 -9.35 -21.49 19.38
C ASN A 93 -8.95 -20.02 19.53
N SER A 94 -7.80 -19.61 18.98
CA SER A 94 -7.40 -18.21 18.98
C SER A 94 -8.09 -17.55 17.80
N SER A 95 -9.22 -16.88 18.08
CA SER A 95 -9.80 -15.94 17.12
C SER A 95 -8.66 -15.07 16.58
N LEU A 96 -8.61 -14.91 15.26
CA LEU A 96 -7.61 -14.09 14.57
C LEU A 96 -7.79 -12.63 14.99
N LEU A 97 -7.20 -12.27 16.13
CA LEU A 97 -7.32 -10.95 16.74
C LEU A 97 -6.34 -10.00 16.05
N TYR A 98 -6.58 -9.73 14.76
CA TYR A 98 -5.97 -8.61 14.05
C TYR A 98 -6.47 -7.29 14.64
N ILE A 99 -5.67 -6.25 14.53
CA ILE A 99 -6.01 -4.93 15.09
C ILE A 99 -6.99 -4.14 14.22
N PHE A 100 -7.31 -4.66 13.04
CA PHE A 100 -8.28 -4.14 12.09
C PHE A 100 -9.01 -5.30 11.43
N THR A 101 -10.21 -5.03 10.94
CA THR A 101 -10.98 -6.00 10.14
C THR A 101 -10.25 -6.23 8.82
N THR A 102 -9.94 -7.49 8.53
CA THR A 102 -9.47 -7.97 7.23
C THR A 102 -10.63 -8.57 6.45
N ARG A 103 -10.47 -8.65 5.13
CA ARG A 103 -11.34 -9.48 4.28
C ARG A 103 -10.56 -10.69 3.75
N PRO A 104 -11.19 -11.86 3.64
CA PRO A 104 -10.52 -13.07 3.19
C PRO A 104 -10.04 -12.94 1.74
N LEU A 105 -8.98 -13.68 1.41
CA LEU A 105 -8.58 -13.88 0.02
C LEU A 105 -9.70 -14.66 -0.71
N SER A 106 -10.01 -14.23 -1.92
CA SER A 106 -10.99 -14.89 -2.79
C SER A 106 -10.27 -15.63 -3.92
N ASN A 107 -10.85 -16.73 -4.39
CA ASN A 107 -10.42 -17.37 -5.64
C ASN A 107 -11.16 -16.79 -6.86
N ASP A 108 -12.00 -15.77 -6.66
CA ASP A 108 -12.66 -15.05 -7.75
C ASP A 108 -11.69 -14.09 -8.44
N SER A 109 -11.48 -14.31 -9.73
CA SER A 109 -10.68 -13.44 -10.61
C SER A 109 -11.08 -11.97 -10.59
N CYS A 110 -12.34 -11.65 -10.31
CA CYS A 110 -12.84 -10.27 -10.27
C CYS A 110 -12.63 -9.60 -8.90
N ALA A 111 -12.47 -10.38 -7.83
CA ALA A 111 -12.26 -9.89 -6.47
C ALA A 111 -10.78 -9.85 -6.06
N THR A 112 -9.94 -10.63 -6.75
CA THR A 112 -8.50 -10.69 -6.50
C THR A 112 -7.77 -9.60 -7.26
N PRO A 113 -6.89 -8.78 -6.63
CA PRO A 113 -6.15 -7.76 -7.34
C PRO A 113 -4.89 -8.29 -8.02
N HIS A 114 -4.42 -7.56 -9.03
CA HIS A 114 -3.03 -7.60 -9.47
C HIS A 114 -2.19 -6.78 -8.48
N MET A 115 -1.16 -7.40 -7.91
CA MET A 115 -0.27 -6.75 -6.95
C MET A 115 0.97 -6.20 -7.64
N PHE A 116 1.30 -4.95 -7.34
CA PHE A 116 2.51 -4.29 -7.79
C PHE A 116 3.35 -3.84 -6.58
N SER A 117 4.66 -3.85 -6.73
CA SER A 117 5.62 -3.39 -5.74
C SER A 117 6.31 -2.13 -6.23
N PHE A 118 6.60 -1.23 -5.32
CA PHE A 118 7.45 -0.08 -5.62
C PHE A 118 8.84 -0.56 -6.07
N ASP A 119 9.32 -0.02 -7.18
CA ASP A 119 10.64 -0.32 -7.74
C ASP A 119 11.59 0.88 -7.60
N SER A 120 11.21 2.02 -8.18
CA SER A 120 12.10 3.17 -8.26
C SER A 120 11.35 4.50 -8.33
N ILE A 121 12.07 5.58 -8.01
CA ILE A 121 11.61 6.96 -8.18
C ILE A 121 12.63 7.73 -9.00
N LYS A 122 12.13 8.54 -9.95
CA LYS A 122 12.94 9.39 -10.81
C LYS A 122 12.34 10.79 -10.83
N LYS A 123 13.16 11.80 -10.52
CA LYS A 123 12.78 13.20 -10.73
C LYS A 123 12.87 13.51 -12.22
N ILE A 124 11.76 13.96 -12.83
CA ILE A 124 11.73 14.33 -14.26
C ILE A 124 12.14 15.79 -14.42
N ASN A 125 11.49 16.68 -13.67
CA ASN A 125 11.70 18.12 -13.68
C ASN A 125 11.54 18.66 -12.25
N ASP A 126 11.64 19.97 -12.05
CA ASP A 126 11.52 20.57 -10.71
C ASP A 126 10.12 20.46 -10.09
N ASN A 127 9.10 20.09 -10.88
CA ASN A 127 7.72 20.07 -10.46
C ASN A 127 7.09 18.66 -10.44
N GLU A 128 7.71 17.66 -11.08
CA GLU A 128 7.13 16.34 -11.30
C GLU A 128 8.14 15.22 -11.00
N VAL A 129 7.61 14.15 -10.42
CA VAL A 129 8.32 12.89 -10.18
C VAL A 129 7.60 11.76 -10.87
N GLN A 130 8.39 10.77 -11.27
CA GLN A 130 7.92 9.50 -11.79
C GLN A 130 8.23 8.42 -10.77
N THR A 131 7.21 7.73 -10.29
CA THR A 131 7.36 6.51 -9.50
C THR A 131 7.03 5.29 -10.36
N ASN A 132 7.90 4.29 -10.31
CA ASN A 132 7.77 3.06 -11.07
C ASN A 132 7.38 1.92 -10.15
N TYR A 133 6.44 1.10 -10.60
CA TYR A 133 5.97 -0.08 -9.90
C TYR A 133 6.05 -1.29 -10.83
N VAL A 134 6.47 -2.42 -10.29
CA VAL A 134 6.62 -3.69 -11.02
C VAL A 134 5.67 -4.72 -10.46
N ARG A 135 5.14 -5.59 -11.33
CA ARG A 135 4.26 -6.68 -10.89
C ARG A 135 4.99 -7.56 -9.86
N ALA A 136 4.39 -7.71 -8.68
CA ALA A 136 4.98 -8.47 -7.58
C ALA A 136 4.94 -9.98 -7.84
N ALA A 137 3.80 -10.46 -8.35
CA ALA A 137 3.59 -11.86 -8.72
C ALA A 137 2.48 -11.97 -9.78
N SER A 138 2.48 -13.07 -10.52
CA SER A 138 1.32 -13.48 -11.32
C SER A 138 0.18 -13.89 -10.38
N ARG A 139 -1.06 -13.58 -10.77
CA ARG A 139 -2.25 -14.01 -10.02
C ARG A 139 -2.52 -15.51 -10.13
N GLU A 140 -2.02 -16.15 -11.19
CA GLU A 140 -2.36 -17.54 -11.55
C GLU A 140 -3.87 -17.80 -11.65
N LEU A 141 -4.64 -16.76 -11.97
CA LEU A 141 -6.09 -16.80 -12.14
C LEU A 141 -6.46 -16.34 -13.56
N PRO A 142 -7.55 -16.87 -14.14
CA PRO A 142 -8.03 -16.40 -15.43
C PRO A 142 -8.49 -14.93 -15.36
N THR A 143 -8.67 -14.31 -16.52
CA THR A 143 -9.22 -12.96 -16.64
C THR A 143 -10.64 -12.90 -16.07
N CYS A 144 -10.99 -11.78 -15.45
CA CYS A 144 -12.35 -11.54 -14.97
C CYS A 144 -13.29 -11.36 -16.18
N GLY A 145 -14.36 -12.16 -16.26
CA GLY A 145 -15.32 -12.08 -17.37
C GLY A 145 -16.03 -10.72 -17.50
N VAL A 146 -16.16 -9.97 -16.40
CA VAL A 146 -16.75 -8.62 -16.39
C VAL A 146 -15.82 -7.58 -17.02
N ALA A 147 -14.50 -7.79 -16.97
CA ALA A 147 -13.51 -6.86 -17.50
C ALA A 147 -13.46 -6.84 -19.03
N GLY A 148 -14.01 -7.88 -19.69
CA GLY A 148 -13.98 -8.02 -21.15
C GLY A 148 -12.54 -8.02 -21.68
N ASN A 149 -12.22 -7.09 -22.58
CA ASN A 149 -10.87 -6.97 -23.18
C ASN A 149 -9.96 -5.96 -22.46
N HIS A 150 -10.32 -5.54 -21.23
CA HIS A 150 -9.57 -4.55 -20.46
C HIS A 150 -8.78 -5.18 -19.31
N SER A 151 -8.37 -6.44 -19.46
CA SER A 151 -7.61 -7.13 -18.41
C SER A 151 -6.28 -6.44 -18.15
N ALA A 152 -5.96 -6.29 -16.87
CA ALA A 152 -4.66 -5.81 -16.43
C ALA A 152 -3.57 -6.89 -16.40
N ASP A 153 -3.82 -8.13 -16.86
CA ASP A 153 -2.83 -9.22 -16.84
C ASP A 153 -1.56 -8.91 -17.64
N SER A 154 -1.71 -8.22 -18.76
CA SER A 154 -0.60 -7.87 -19.66
C SER A 154 0.31 -6.76 -19.12
N VAL A 155 -0.14 -6.00 -18.12
CA VAL A 155 0.61 -4.89 -17.51
C VAL A 155 1.73 -5.45 -16.63
N SER A 156 2.99 -5.30 -17.00
CA SER A 156 4.13 -5.71 -16.18
C SER A 156 4.65 -4.58 -15.29
N ARG A 157 4.45 -3.33 -15.72
CA ARG A 157 4.96 -2.12 -15.07
C ARG A 157 3.95 -0.99 -15.09
N ILE A 158 3.93 -0.21 -14.02
CA ILE A 158 3.13 1.01 -13.91
C ILE A 158 4.09 2.17 -13.68
N GLU A 159 3.91 3.24 -14.45
CA GLU A 159 4.63 4.50 -14.30
C GLU A 159 3.64 5.56 -13.84
N VAL A 160 3.81 6.07 -12.62
CA VAL A 160 2.95 7.12 -12.07
C VAL A 160 3.69 8.45 -12.10
N LEU A 161 3.15 9.40 -12.86
CA LEU A 161 3.58 10.78 -12.89
C LEU A 161 2.81 11.58 -11.85
N SER A 162 3.51 12.17 -10.90
CA SER A 162 2.91 12.97 -9.83
C SER A 162 3.64 14.29 -9.59
N PRO A 163 2.95 15.30 -9.04
CA PRO A 163 3.59 16.55 -8.65
C PRO A 163 4.59 16.32 -7.50
N LEU A 164 5.69 17.07 -7.47
CA LEU A 164 6.73 16.99 -6.42
C LEU A 164 6.18 17.40 -5.04
N THR A 165 5.21 18.32 -5.03
CA THR A 165 4.51 18.73 -3.81
C THR A 165 3.11 18.18 -3.82
N LYS A 166 2.71 17.55 -2.71
CA LYS A 166 1.33 17.10 -2.54
C LYS A 166 0.43 18.34 -2.64
N PRO A 167 -0.55 18.37 -3.57
CA PRO A 167 -1.48 19.48 -3.64
C PRO A 167 -2.17 19.61 -2.29
N ASN A 168 -2.43 20.85 -1.84
CA ASN A 168 -3.05 21.12 -0.54
C ASN A 168 -4.53 20.71 -0.58
N GLN A 169 -4.77 19.40 -0.60
CA GLN A 169 -6.08 18.80 -0.64
C GLN A 169 -6.55 18.67 0.80
N ASN A 170 -7.54 19.47 1.14
CA ASN A 170 -8.27 19.54 2.42
C ASN A 170 -8.97 18.19 2.75
N GLY A 171 -8.22 17.09 2.80
CA GLY A 171 -8.71 15.72 2.92
C GLY A 171 -9.33 15.12 1.63
N ARG A 172 -9.22 15.78 0.47
CA ARG A 172 -9.73 15.23 -0.81
C ARG A 172 -8.81 14.13 -1.35
N THR A 173 -9.41 13.21 -2.10
CA THR A 173 -8.73 12.09 -2.77
C THR A 173 -8.09 12.61 -4.06
N GLU A 174 -6.88 12.14 -4.38
CA GLU A 174 -6.23 12.46 -5.65
C GLU A 174 -6.87 11.64 -6.77
N CYS A 175 -7.16 12.28 -7.91
CA CYS A 175 -7.66 11.60 -9.09
C CYS A 175 -6.52 11.35 -10.08
N CYS A 176 -6.75 10.47 -11.04
CA CYS A 176 -5.72 10.12 -12.01
C CYS A 176 -6.31 9.85 -13.39
N ASP A 177 -5.50 10.14 -14.42
CA ASP A 177 -5.79 9.75 -15.80
C ASP A 177 -4.82 8.64 -16.23
N VAL A 178 -5.33 7.68 -17.00
CA VAL A 178 -4.49 6.75 -17.75
C VAL A 178 -4.10 7.46 -19.05
N VAL A 179 -2.83 7.86 -19.16
CA VAL A 179 -2.35 8.73 -20.26
C VAL A 179 -1.97 7.90 -21.48
N GLU A 180 -1.25 6.80 -21.27
CA GLU A 180 -0.79 5.90 -22.33
C GLU A 180 -0.74 4.47 -21.79
N ILE A 181 -1.17 3.52 -22.63
CA ILE A 181 -0.82 2.11 -22.52
C ILE A 181 0.01 1.84 -23.77
N THR A 182 1.32 1.64 -23.61
CA THR A 182 2.23 1.47 -24.76
C THR A 182 1.77 0.30 -25.63
N ASP A 183 1.77 0.47 -26.96
CA ASP A 183 1.36 -0.55 -27.93
C ASP A 183 2.22 -1.82 -27.72
N GLY A 184 1.63 -2.87 -27.14
CA GLY A 184 2.34 -4.03 -26.57
C GLY A 184 2.08 -4.30 -25.07
N MET A 185 1.23 -3.50 -24.42
CA MET A 185 0.57 -3.72 -23.12
C MET A 185 1.43 -3.83 -21.84
N GLU A 186 2.77 -3.88 -21.91
CA GLU A 186 3.59 -4.06 -20.70
C GLU A 186 3.57 -2.87 -19.73
N ILE A 187 3.41 -1.63 -20.22
CA ILE A 187 3.59 -0.43 -19.40
C ILE A 187 2.31 0.41 -19.38
N ALA A 188 1.75 0.60 -18.19
CA ALA A 188 0.63 1.51 -17.94
C ALA A 188 1.14 2.84 -17.36
N LYS A 189 0.90 3.96 -18.06
CA LYS A 189 1.26 5.30 -17.58
C LYS A 189 0.06 6.00 -16.98
N ILE A 190 0.19 6.40 -15.73
CA ILE A 190 -0.84 7.08 -14.94
C ILE A 190 -0.33 8.48 -14.58
N LYS A 191 -1.17 9.50 -14.76
CA LYS A 191 -0.86 10.87 -14.32
C LYS A 191 -1.82 11.29 -13.21
N LEU A 192 -1.27 11.62 -12.05
CA LEU A 192 -2.05 12.18 -10.95
C LEU A 192 -2.44 13.62 -11.25
N ARG A 193 -3.66 13.99 -10.88
CA ARG A 193 -4.22 15.33 -11.04
C ARG A 193 -5.31 15.60 -10.00
N ASP A 194 -5.77 16.84 -9.94
CA ASP A 194 -6.96 17.18 -9.17
C ASP A 194 -8.22 16.54 -9.79
N CYS A 195 -9.15 16.15 -8.92
CA CYS A 195 -10.43 15.59 -9.32
C CYS A 195 -11.31 16.65 -9.99
N LYS A 196 -12.06 16.24 -11.01
CA LYS A 196 -13.10 17.08 -11.64
C LYS A 196 -14.39 16.98 -10.83
N ASP A 197 -15.25 18.01 -10.91
CA ASP A 197 -16.45 18.10 -10.08
C ASP A 197 -17.45 16.94 -10.28
N ASP A 198 -17.48 16.33 -11.47
CA ASP A 198 -18.40 15.22 -11.83
C ASP A 198 -17.70 13.85 -11.91
N GLU A 199 -16.47 13.74 -11.38
CA GLU A 199 -15.71 12.50 -11.45
C GLU A 199 -16.21 11.49 -10.41
N LEU A 200 -16.56 10.28 -10.87
CA LEU A 200 -17.01 9.21 -10.00
C LEU A 200 -15.85 8.71 -9.13
N ILE A 201 -15.90 9.04 -7.84
CA ILE A 201 -15.00 8.48 -6.83
C ILE A 201 -15.65 7.19 -6.33
N ALA A 202 -15.27 6.07 -6.92
CA ALA A 202 -15.72 4.73 -6.50
C ALA A 202 -15.05 4.30 -5.19
#